data_AF-A0A3P6RVQ3-F1
#
_entry.id   AF-A0A3P6RVQ3-F1
#
_cell.length_a   1.000
_cell.length_b   1.000
_cell.length_c   1.000
_cell.angle_alpha   90.00
_cell.angle_beta   90.00
_cell.angle_gamma   90.00
#
_symmetry.space_group_name_H-M   'P 1'
#
loop_
_entity.id
_entity.type
_entity.pdbx_description
1 polymer ?
#
loop_
_entity_poly.entity_id
_entity_poly.type
_entity_poly.pdbx_seq_one_letter_code
_entity_poly.pdbx_strand_id
1 'polypeptide(L)'
;MKDLSVITGSTITLDNLWYVRDAIFIERLHHKKDNLINDTTYKRIDEIVDKMENYEDGLDLTPVDNINFTVEIAKVRGGGALWAFMNHFELKLFCNDPKNQDKPQCNWMKHMRYYAFSAHDNALSALMATLGAKEKLVPYGYPEYSACLALELWLTSKGPAIRMLYHANASTEFEDVTRKIAGCENLSSDKCDYNIVLKTAKIFYPGKDQENVLCQDTTSPNTDMWTYTKASSASPASSASSASPASSASLASSAGSTFSVNASLLSGSFPILW
;
A
#
# COMPACT_ATOMS: atom_id res chain seq x y z
N MET A 1 6.50 28.81 -2.78
CA MET A 1 5.57 28.52 -3.88
C MET A 1 5.49 29.64 -4.91
N LYS A 2 5.08 30.87 -4.56
CA LYS A 2 5.06 32.00 -5.52
C LYS A 2 6.42 32.28 -6.15
N ASP A 3 7.47 32.40 -5.34
CA ASP A 3 8.83 32.64 -5.84
C ASP A 3 9.33 31.50 -6.74
N LEU A 4 9.06 30.25 -6.35
CA LEU A 4 9.37 29.09 -7.18
C LEU A 4 8.63 29.16 -8.52
N SER A 5 7.38 29.60 -8.53
CA SER A 5 6.60 29.73 -9.78
C SER A 5 7.19 30.77 -10.73
N VAL A 6 7.72 31.86 -10.17
CA VAL A 6 8.42 32.88 -10.96
C VAL A 6 9.73 32.32 -11.52
N ILE A 7 10.50 31.60 -10.71
CA ILE A 7 11.80 31.02 -11.12
C ILE A 7 11.61 29.94 -12.19
N THR A 8 10.65 29.03 -12.02
CA THR A 8 10.42 27.91 -12.95
C THR A 8 9.60 28.32 -14.18
N GLY A 9 8.98 29.49 -14.17
CA GLY A 9 8.06 29.94 -15.22
C GLY A 9 6.76 29.12 -15.29
N SER A 10 6.46 28.32 -14.27
CA SER A 10 5.29 27.44 -14.18
C SER A 10 4.56 27.63 -12.85
N THR A 11 3.25 27.42 -12.79
CA THR A 11 2.53 27.53 -11.52
C THR A 11 2.90 26.36 -10.60
N ILE A 12 3.59 26.65 -9.49
CA ILE A 12 4.01 25.66 -8.50
C ILE A 12 3.05 25.65 -7.30
N THR A 13 2.38 24.52 -7.11
CA THR A 13 1.50 24.17 -5.98
C THR A 13 2.14 23.07 -5.15
N LEU A 14 1.53 22.70 -4.01
CA LEU A 14 2.03 21.56 -3.23
C LEU A 14 2.01 20.29 -4.10
N ASP A 15 0.88 20.04 -4.78
CA ASP A 15 0.65 18.84 -5.59
C ASP A 15 1.69 18.58 -6.69
N ASN A 16 2.37 19.63 -7.17
CA ASN A 16 3.37 19.51 -8.23
C ASN A 16 4.79 19.92 -7.80
N LEU A 17 4.99 20.16 -6.50
CA LEU A 17 6.30 20.57 -5.97
C LEU A 17 7.37 19.50 -6.18
N TRP A 18 6.97 18.22 -6.15
CA TRP A 18 7.84 17.08 -6.36
C TRP A 18 8.54 17.11 -7.73
N TYR A 19 7.92 17.65 -8.78
CA TYR A 19 8.57 17.82 -10.09
C TYR A 19 9.81 18.71 -10.00
N VAL A 20 9.70 19.82 -9.27
CA VAL A 20 10.82 20.76 -9.08
C VAL A 20 11.91 20.10 -8.24
N ARG A 21 11.52 19.38 -7.18
CA ARG A 21 12.45 18.62 -6.33
C ARG A 21 13.23 17.60 -7.15
N ASP A 22 12.53 16.74 -7.88
CA ASP A 22 13.14 15.61 -8.59
C ASP A 22 14.04 16.08 -9.75
N ALA A 23 13.61 17.08 -10.51
CA ALA A 23 14.44 17.67 -11.56
C ALA A 23 15.79 18.18 -11.01
N ILE A 24 15.75 18.94 -9.92
CA ILE A 24 16.98 19.46 -9.29
C ILE A 24 17.82 18.33 -8.69
N PHE A 25 17.20 17.32 -8.10
CA PHE A 25 17.89 16.14 -7.56
C PHE A 25 18.71 15.45 -8.66
N ILE A 26 18.08 15.16 -9.80
CA ILE A 26 18.72 14.53 -10.97
C ILE A 26 19.82 15.41 -11.55
N GLU A 27 19.59 16.71 -11.70
CA GLU A 27 20.60 17.65 -12.18
C GLU A 27 21.85 17.64 -11.29
N ARG A 28 21.66 17.63 -9.97
CA ARG A 28 22.75 17.55 -8.99
C ARG A 28 23.47 16.21 -9.05
N LEU A 29 22.73 15.11 -9.15
CA LEU A 29 23.28 13.76 -9.28
C LEU A 29 24.20 13.63 -10.50
N HIS A 30 23.85 14.31 -11.60
CA HIS A 30 24.66 14.34 -12.83
C HIS A 30 25.57 15.56 -12.97
N HIS A 31 25.85 16.26 -11.86
CA HIS A 31 26.77 17.40 -11.79
C HIS A 31 26.51 18.50 -12.83
N LYS A 32 25.24 18.77 -13.11
CA LYS A 32 24.84 19.94 -13.91
C LYS A 32 25.21 21.21 -13.14
N LYS A 33 25.73 22.20 -13.85
CA LYS A 33 26.34 23.40 -13.25
C LYS A 33 25.37 24.57 -13.08
N ASP A 34 24.26 24.55 -13.81
CA ASP A 34 23.30 25.66 -13.87
C ASP A 34 22.16 25.45 -12.86
N ASN A 35 22.48 25.56 -11.56
CA ASN A 35 21.46 25.44 -10.51
C ASN A 35 20.68 26.75 -10.35
N LEU A 36 19.47 26.82 -10.91
CA LEU A 36 18.54 27.94 -10.74
C LEU A 36 18.07 28.11 -9.27
N ILE A 37 18.12 27.02 -8.50
CA ILE A 37 17.65 26.95 -7.11
C ILE A 37 18.83 26.58 -6.21
N ASN A 38 19.12 27.44 -5.22
CA ASN A 38 20.21 27.24 -4.28
C ASN A 38 19.92 26.13 -3.25
N ASP A 39 20.96 25.67 -2.55
CA ASP A 39 20.87 24.54 -1.60
C ASP A 39 19.91 24.77 -0.44
N THR A 40 19.84 25.99 0.10
CA THR A 40 18.90 26.31 1.17
C THR A 40 17.45 26.18 0.70
N THR A 41 17.17 26.63 -0.52
CA THR A 41 15.82 26.54 -1.11
C THR A 41 15.50 25.10 -1.47
N TYR A 42 16.44 24.37 -2.09
CA TYR A 42 16.27 22.95 -2.39
C TYR A 42 15.99 22.12 -1.14
N LYS A 43 16.75 22.33 -0.05
CA LYS A 43 16.52 21.62 1.21
C LYS A 43 15.11 21.84 1.75
N ARG A 44 14.58 23.07 1.67
CA ARG A 44 13.20 23.36 2.09
C ARG A 44 12.17 22.69 1.20
N ILE A 45 12.42 22.61 -0.11
CA ILE A 45 11.56 21.88 -1.04
C ILE A 45 11.53 20.40 -0.66
N ASP A 46 12.72 19.82 -0.45
CA ASP A 46 12.91 18.41 -0.10
C ASP A 46 12.19 18.03 1.20
N GLU A 47 12.34 18.84 2.26
CA GLU A 47 11.63 18.65 3.54
C GLU A 47 10.10 18.75 3.43
N ILE A 48 9.58 19.53 2.48
CA ILE A 48 8.14 19.62 2.23
C ILE A 48 7.66 18.38 1.47
N VAL A 49 8.39 17.99 0.43
CA VAL A 49 8.06 16.83 -0.41
C VAL A 49 8.10 15.54 0.42
N ASP A 50 9.09 15.35 1.29
CA ASP A 50 9.17 14.22 2.23
C ASP A 50 7.88 14.04 3.05
N LYS A 51 7.35 15.13 3.62
CA LYS A 51 6.08 15.09 4.35
C LYS A 51 4.89 14.75 3.44
N MET A 52 4.88 15.30 2.23
CA MET A 52 3.82 15.02 1.27
C MET A 52 3.80 13.54 0.87
N GLU A 53 4.96 12.93 0.69
CA GLU A 53 5.09 11.51 0.35
C GLU A 53 4.54 10.60 1.47
N ASN A 54 4.74 10.95 2.74
CA ASN A 54 4.06 10.28 3.86
C ASN A 54 2.53 10.45 3.80
N TYR A 55 2.05 11.67 3.57
CA TYR A 55 0.62 11.94 3.43
C TYR A 55 -0.02 11.16 2.28
N GLU A 56 0.70 11.01 1.17
CA GLU A 56 0.26 10.20 0.02
C GLU A 56 0.06 8.73 0.36
N ASP A 57 0.77 8.19 1.35
CA ASP A 57 0.60 6.82 1.84
C ASP A 57 -0.36 6.74 3.04
N GLY A 58 -0.99 7.86 3.39
CA GLY A 58 -1.95 7.99 4.50
C GLY A 58 -1.32 8.08 5.88
N LEU A 59 0.00 8.25 5.95
CA LEU A 59 0.77 8.43 7.17
C LEU A 59 0.73 9.89 7.61
N ASP A 60 1.01 10.16 8.89
CA ASP A 60 1.02 11.51 9.47
C ASP A 60 -0.27 12.35 9.29
N LEU A 61 -1.36 11.72 8.84
CA LEU A 61 -2.68 12.32 8.71
C LEU A 61 -3.54 11.99 9.93
N THR A 62 -4.27 13.00 10.41
CA THR A 62 -5.25 12.79 11.48
C THR A 62 -6.55 12.25 10.90
N PRO A 63 -7.16 11.20 11.49
CA PRO A 63 -8.46 10.70 11.07
C PRO A 63 -9.54 11.80 11.06
N VAL A 64 -10.39 11.82 10.03
CA VAL A 64 -11.52 12.75 9.90
C VAL A 64 -12.79 11.97 9.58
N ASP A 65 -13.92 12.35 10.17
CA ASP A 65 -15.23 11.72 9.95
C ASP A 65 -15.20 10.17 10.10
N ASN A 66 -14.43 9.67 11.08
CA ASN A 66 -14.15 8.25 11.35
C ASN A 66 -13.36 7.50 10.25
N ILE A 67 -12.80 8.22 9.29
CA ILE A 67 -11.94 7.67 8.24
C ILE A 67 -10.51 7.57 8.77
N ASN A 68 -9.98 6.35 8.81
CA ASN A 68 -8.58 6.12 9.12
C ASN A 68 -7.75 6.12 7.83
N PHE A 69 -7.07 7.23 7.54
CA PHE A 69 -6.29 7.39 6.32
C PHE A 69 -5.14 6.37 6.18
N THR A 70 -4.53 5.95 7.29
CA THR A 70 -3.49 4.89 7.27
C THR A 70 -4.02 3.55 6.75
N VAL A 71 -5.34 3.32 6.82
CA VAL A 71 -6.00 2.13 6.28
C VAL A 71 -6.53 2.39 4.88
N GLU A 72 -7.33 3.44 4.71
CA GLU A 72 -8.06 3.65 3.45
C GLU A 72 -7.13 4.03 2.29
N ILE A 73 -6.14 4.90 2.51
CA ILE A 73 -5.19 5.29 1.45
C ILE A 73 -4.28 4.11 1.09
N ALA A 74 -3.74 3.40 2.09
CA ALA A 74 -2.91 2.22 1.86
C ALA A 74 -3.70 1.10 1.13
N LYS A 75 -4.98 0.91 1.45
CA LYS A 75 -5.88 -0.04 0.76
C LYS A 75 -6.02 0.31 -0.72
N VAL A 76 -6.27 1.57 -1.05
CA VAL A 76 -6.46 2.02 -2.44
C VAL A 76 -5.15 1.98 -3.24
N ARG A 77 -4.04 2.47 -2.67
CA ARG A 77 -2.76 2.60 -3.39
C ARG A 77 -1.95 1.31 -3.42
N GLY A 78 -1.78 0.64 -2.27
CA GLY A 78 -0.91 -0.52 -2.13
C GLY A 78 -1.65 -1.87 -2.00
N GLY A 79 -2.94 -1.85 -1.64
CA GLY A 79 -3.70 -3.05 -1.32
C GLY A 79 -3.78 -4.05 -2.47
N GLY A 80 -3.94 -3.56 -3.71
CA GLY A 80 -3.93 -4.39 -4.91
C GLY A 80 -2.61 -5.13 -5.11
N ALA A 81 -1.48 -4.44 -4.91
CA ALA A 81 -0.15 -5.04 -5.00
C ALA A 81 0.06 -6.10 -3.91
N LEU A 82 -0.26 -5.78 -2.64
CA LEU A 82 -0.17 -6.75 -1.54
C LEU A 82 -0.99 -8.00 -1.83
N TRP A 83 -2.23 -7.84 -2.31
CA TRP A 83 -3.09 -8.97 -2.64
C TRP A 83 -2.64 -9.75 -3.86
N ALA A 84 -1.93 -9.14 -4.81
CA ALA A 84 -1.28 -9.88 -5.88
C ALA A 84 -0.25 -10.87 -5.29
N PHE A 85 0.59 -10.46 -4.32
CA PHE A 85 1.49 -11.39 -3.62
C PHE A 85 0.71 -12.46 -2.85
N MET A 86 -0.28 -12.07 -2.06
CA MET A 86 -1.06 -13.01 -1.24
C MET A 86 -1.77 -14.06 -2.10
N ASN A 87 -2.34 -13.67 -3.24
CA ASN A 87 -2.99 -14.60 -4.18
C ASN A 87 -2.00 -15.61 -4.77
N HIS A 88 -0.77 -15.18 -5.13
CA HIS A 88 0.27 -16.09 -5.59
C HIS A 88 0.70 -17.06 -4.48
N PHE A 89 0.85 -16.59 -3.24
CA PHE A 89 1.17 -17.44 -2.10
C PHE A 89 0.07 -18.45 -1.79
N GLU A 90 -1.19 -18.02 -1.71
CA GLU A 90 -2.34 -18.91 -1.49
C GLU A 90 -2.44 -19.96 -2.60
N LEU A 91 -2.28 -19.56 -3.86
CA LEU A 91 -2.32 -20.51 -4.98
C LEU A 91 -1.13 -21.49 -4.93
N LYS A 92 0.06 -21.02 -4.53
CA LYS A 92 1.22 -21.89 -4.33
C LYS A 92 0.98 -22.90 -3.21
N LEU A 93 0.43 -22.47 -2.07
CA LEU A 93 0.07 -23.34 -0.95
C LEU A 93 -1.02 -24.34 -1.33
N PHE A 94 -2.08 -23.88 -2.02
CA PHE A 94 -3.15 -24.72 -2.55
C PHE A 94 -2.59 -25.84 -3.44
N CYS A 95 -1.70 -25.50 -4.37
CA CYS A 95 -1.09 -26.46 -5.29
C CYS A 95 -0.01 -27.33 -4.65
N ASN A 96 0.48 -26.97 -3.47
CA ASN A 96 1.41 -27.79 -2.70
C ASN A 96 0.70 -28.95 -1.97
N ASP A 97 -0.61 -28.87 -1.74
CA ASP A 97 -1.39 -30.00 -1.24
C ASP A 97 -1.46 -31.11 -2.32
N PRO A 98 -1.03 -32.36 -2.01
CA PRO A 98 -1.11 -33.49 -2.92
C PRO A 98 -2.49 -33.70 -3.56
N LYS A 99 -3.58 -33.37 -2.86
CA LYS A 99 -4.96 -33.52 -3.35
C LYS A 99 -5.31 -32.57 -4.49
N ASN A 100 -4.54 -31.51 -4.67
CA ASN A 100 -4.80 -30.45 -5.64
C ASN A 100 -3.86 -30.48 -6.84
N GLN A 101 -2.88 -31.39 -6.88
CA GLN A 101 -1.84 -31.39 -7.91
C GLN A 101 -2.39 -31.53 -9.34
N ASP A 102 -3.49 -32.24 -9.52
CA ASP A 102 -4.12 -32.46 -10.82
C ASP A 102 -4.99 -31.28 -11.30
N LYS A 103 -5.13 -30.22 -10.48
CA LYS A 103 -5.93 -29.05 -10.86
C LYS A 103 -5.21 -28.22 -11.94
N PRO A 104 -5.91 -27.71 -12.98
CA PRO A 104 -5.27 -27.01 -14.11
C PRO A 104 -4.36 -25.85 -13.69
N GLN A 105 -4.75 -25.07 -12.68
CA GLN A 105 -3.96 -23.96 -12.16
C GLN A 105 -2.65 -24.39 -11.50
N CYS A 106 -2.54 -25.65 -11.06
CA CYS A 106 -1.34 -26.19 -10.43
C CYS A 106 -0.27 -26.63 -11.42
N ASN A 107 -0.65 -26.86 -12.68
CA ASN A 107 0.29 -27.23 -13.75
C ASN A 107 1.38 -26.16 -13.92
N TRP A 108 1.00 -24.89 -14.03
CA TRP A 108 1.97 -23.79 -14.17
C TRP A 108 2.52 -23.35 -12.81
N MET A 109 1.67 -23.28 -11.78
CA MET A 109 2.07 -22.79 -10.46
C MET A 109 3.17 -23.66 -9.83
N LYS A 110 3.18 -24.97 -10.08
CA LYS A 110 4.25 -25.88 -9.62
C LYS A 110 5.64 -25.39 -10.03
N HIS A 111 5.78 -24.89 -11.26
CA HIS A 111 7.06 -24.48 -11.83
C HIS A 111 7.41 -23.02 -11.55
N MET A 112 6.44 -22.18 -11.15
CA MET A 112 6.71 -20.79 -10.79
C MET A 112 7.54 -20.71 -9.51
N ARG A 113 8.74 -20.14 -9.59
CA ARG A 113 9.66 -19.95 -8.46
C ARG A 113 9.74 -18.50 -7.98
N TYR A 114 9.57 -17.56 -8.90
CA TYR A 114 9.56 -16.14 -8.61
C TYR A 114 8.54 -15.45 -9.51
N TYR A 115 8.02 -14.33 -9.03
CA TYR A 115 7.19 -13.41 -9.78
C TYR A 115 7.62 -12.00 -9.36
N ALA A 116 7.84 -11.12 -10.33
CA ALA A 116 8.40 -9.79 -10.10
C ALA A 116 7.55 -8.72 -10.75
N PHE A 117 7.41 -7.60 -10.05
CA PHE A 117 6.82 -6.37 -10.57
C PHE A 117 7.95 -5.36 -10.74
N SER A 118 8.09 -4.79 -11.94
CA SER A 118 8.89 -3.59 -12.14
C SER A 118 7.93 -2.40 -12.04
N ALA A 119 8.20 -1.50 -11.11
CA ALA A 119 7.30 -0.41 -10.75
C ALA A 119 8.09 0.82 -10.31
N HIS A 120 7.36 1.82 -9.83
CA HIS A 120 7.91 3.06 -9.33
C HIS A 120 8.10 3.02 -7.81
N ASP A 121 8.89 3.95 -7.31
CA ASP A 121 9.17 4.21 -5.90
C ASP A 121 7.91 4.39 -5.05
N ASN A 122 6.92 5.13 -5.56
CA ASN A 122 5.62 5.32 -4.91
C ASN A 122 4.82 4.02 -4.75
N ALA A 123 4.90 3.09 -5.71
CA ALA A 123 4.24 1.79 -5.64
C ALA A 123 4.89 0.90 -4.58
N LEU A 124 6.22 0.97 -4.48
CA LEU A 124 6.97 0.29 -3.45
C LEU A 124 6.67 0.86 -2.06
N SER A 125 6.62 2.19 -1.93
CA SER A 125 6.23 2.87 -0.68
C SER A 125 4.80 2.52 -0.25
N ALA A 126 3.84 2.55 -1.17
CA ALA A 126 2.47 2.15 -0.90
C ALA A 126 2.35 0.68 -0.45
N LEU A 127 3.11 -0.24 -1.06
CA LEU A 127 3.20 -1.63 -0.60
C LEU A 127 3.77 -1.70 0.82
N MET A 128 4.86 -0.99 1.11
CA MET A 128 5.42 -0.92 2.46
C MET A 128 4.44 -0.34 3.48
N ALA A 129 3.59 0.60 3.09
CA ALA A 129 2.54 1.16 3.95
C ALA A 129 1.49 0.09 4.32
N THR A 130 1.05 -0.73 3.36
CA THR A 130 0.14 -1.87 3.66
C THR A 130 0.75 -2.93 4.57
N LEU A 131 2.08 -3.05 4.58
CA LEU A 131 2.81 -3.95 5.47
C LEU A 131 3.10 -3.32 6.84
N GLY A 132 2.76 -2.04 7.03
CA GLY A 132 3.11 -1.26 8.23
C GLY A 132 4.62 -1.08 8.42
N ALA A 133 5.36 -1.07 7.30
CA ALA A 133 6.82 -1.09 7.28
C ALA A 133 7.44 0.19 6.67
N LYS A 134 6.66 1.06 6.01
CA LYS A 134 7.15 2.26 5.30
C LYS A 134 8.14 3.07 6.13
N GLU A 135 7.71 3.68 7.22
CA GLU A 135 8.56 4.57 8.04
C GLU A 135 9.74 3.82 8.69
N LYS A 136 9.61 2.51 8.89
CA LYS A 136 10.66 1.68 9.51
C LYS A 136 11.78 1.31 8.52
N LEU A 137 11.50 1.38 7.22
CA LEU A 137 12.42 1.03 6.11
C LEU A 137 12.93 2.29 5.40
N VAL A 138 12.02 3.21 5.11
CA VAL A 138 12.25 4.46 4.39
C VAL A 138 11.71 5.62 5.24
N PRO A 139 12.49 6.04 6.25
CA PRO A 139 12.08 7.09 7.18
C PRO A 139 12.07 8.49 6.55
N TYR A 140 12.73 8.66 5.40
CA TYR A 140 12.78 9.92 4.66
C TYR A 140 12.57 9.64 3.18
N GLY A 141 11.61 10.34 2.59
CA GLY A 141 11.24 10.29 1.21
C GLY A 141 10.68 8.94 0.74
N TYR A 142 10.91 8.67 -0.54
CA TYR A 142 10.65 7.41 -1.20
C TYR A 142 11.88 6.49 -1.31
N PRO A 143 11.67 5.17 -1.57
CA PRO A 143 12.76 4.24 -1.82
C PRO A 143 13.71 4.74 -2.92
N GLU A 144 15.02 4.51 -2.74
CA GLU A 144 16.04 4.96 -3.68
C GLU A 144 15.98 4.21 -5.03
N TYR A 145 16.77 4.66 -6.00
CA TYR A 145 16.90 3.97 -7.28
C TYR A 145 17.34 2.52 -7.09
N SER A 146 16.70 1.66 -7.87
CA SER A 146 16.83 0.20 -7.83
C SER A 146 16.46 -0.47 -6.51
N ALA A 147 15.78 0.23 -5.60
CA ALA A 147 15.24 -0.39 -4.40
C ALA A 147 14.32 -1.57 -4.74
N CYS A 148 14.37 -2.62 -3.92
CA CYS A 148 13.60 -3.83 -4.13
C CYS A 148 13.14 -4.42 -2.81
N LEU A 149 11.85 -4.78 -2.72
CA LEU A 149 11.27 -5.54 -1.63
C LEU A 149 10.91 -6.93 -2.13
N ALA A 150 11.44 -7.97 -1.49
CA ALA A 150 11.12 -9.35 -1.80
C ALA A 150 10.32 -9.97 -0.65
N LEU A 151 9.19 -10.58 -0.99
CA LEU A 151 8.40 -11.40 -0.07
C LEU A 151 8.55 -12.86 -0.46
N GLU A 152 9.10 -13.67 0.44
CA GLU A 152 9.34 -15.08 0.23
C GLU A 152 8.36 -15.93 1.04
N LEU A 153 7.71 -16.89 0.39
CA LEU A 153 6.90 -17.90 1.05
C LEU A 153 7.76 -19.12 1.42
N TRP A 154 7.78 -19.47 2.69
CA TRP A 154 8.53 -20.58 3.25
C TRP A 154 7.60 -21.62 3.87
N LEU A 155 7.87 -22.90 3.64
CA LEU A 155 7.26 -24.00 4.39
C LEU A 155 8.19 -24.37 5.54
N THR A 156 7.71 -24.18 6.77
CA THR A 156 8.47 -24.50 7.99
C THR A 156 7.84 -25.68 8.72
N SER A 157 8.52 -26.21 9.74
CA SER A 157 7.95 -27.24 10.61
C SER A 157 6.70 -26.79 11.38
N LYS A 158 6.51 -25.47 11.55
CA LYS A 158 5.34 -24.88 12.21
C LYS A 158 4.22 -24.47 11.22
N GLY A 159 4.44 -24.66 9.92
CA GLY A 159 3.53 -24.24 8.86
C GLY A 159 4.13 -23.17 7.93
N PRO A 160 3.30 -22.62 7.03
CA PRO A 160 3.71 -21.56 6.11
C PRO A 160 4.16 -20.30 6.85
N ALA A 161 5.19 -19.64 6.34
CA ALA A 161 5.75 -18.42 6.89
C ALA A 161 6.21 -17.47 5.77
N ILE A 162 6.26 -16.18 6.07
CA ILE A 162 6.77 -15.14 5.18
C ILE A 162 8.11 -14.63 5.70
N ARG A 163 9.06 -14.46 4.78
CA ARG A 163 10.28 -13.69 4.99
C ARG A 163 10.26 -12.48 4.08
N MET A 164 10.63 -11.32 4.61
CA MET A 164 10.71 -10.09 3.84
C MET A 164 12.15 -9.62 3.79
N LEU A 165 12.64 -9.43 2.57
CA LEU A 165 13.97 -8.90 2.30
C LEU A 165 13.85 -7.52 1.66
N TYR A 166 14.79 -6.64 1.99
CA TYR A 166 14.87 -5.31 1.40
C TYR A 166 16.28 -5.04 0.89
N HIS A 167 16.36 -4.56 -0.33
CA HIS A 167 17.56 -4.04 -0.97
C HIS A 167 17.31 -2.55 -1.21
N ALA A 168 18.08 -1.69 -0.56
CA ALA A 168 17.78 -0.25 -0.52
C ALA A 168 18.19 0.47 -1.81
N ASN A 169 19.31 0.08 -2.41
CA ASN A 169 19.84 0.63 -3.65
C ASN A 169 20.91 -0.28 -4.24
N ALA A 170 21.37 0.04 -5.46
CA ALA A 170 22.36 -0.73 -6.23
C ALA A 170 23.69 -1.04 -5.52
N SER A 171 24.01 -0.37 -4.41
CA SER A 171 25.23 -0.59 -3.62
C SER A 171 25.00 -1.42 -2.35
N THR A 172 23.77 -1.82 -2.06
CA THR A 172 23.41 -2.61 -0.87
C THR A 172 23.11 -4.05 -1.23
N GLU A 173 23.20 -4.96 -0.26
CA GLU A 173 22.74 -6.34 -0.42
C GLU A 173 21.28 -6.47 0.08
N PHE A 174 20.65 -7.63 -0.15
CA PHE A 174 19.36 -7.90 0.47
C PHE A 174 19.51 -8.15 1.97
N GLU A 175 18.80 -7.35 2.77
CA GLU A 175 18.75 -7.47 4.22
C GLU A 175 17.43 -8.11 4.67
N ASP A 176 17.48 -8.94 5.72
CA ASP A 176 16.27 -9.43 6.36
C ASP A 176 15.59 -8.32 7.15
N VAL A 177 14.37 -7.99 6.74
CA VAL A 177 13.54 -6.95 7.35
C VAL A 177 12.19 -7.49 7.80
N THR A 178 12.06 -8.80 7.97
CA THR A 178 10.80 -9.48 8.32
C THR A 178 10.16 -8.89 9.59
N ARG A 179 10.99 -8.43 10.54
CA ARG A 179 10.54 -7.81 11.80
C ARG A 179 9.88 -6.44 11.63
N LYS A 180 9.99 -5.83 10.45
CA LYS A 180 9.38 -4.53 10.15
C LYS A 180 7.91 -4.66 9.78
N ILE A 181 7.45 -5.84 9.35
CA ILE A 181 6.04 -6.11 9.09
C ILE A 181 5.23 -5.94 10.38
N ALA A 182 4.11 -5.22 10.30
CA ALA A 182 3.21 -5.04 11.43
C ALA A 182 2.70 -6.38 11.98
N GLY A 183 2.93 -6.63 13.27
CA GLY A 183 2.58 -7.88 13.96
C GLY A 183 3.70 -8.92 13.99
N CYS A 184 4.84 -8.62 13.36
CA CYS A 184 6.01 -9.50 13.27
C CYS A 184 7.23 -8.94 14.03
N GLU A 185 7.06 -8.03 14.99
CA GLU A 185 8.19 -7.37 15.67
C GLU A 185 8.99 -8.35 16.55
N ASN A 186 8.29 -9.20 17.30
CA ASN A 186 8.85 -10.07 18.33
C ASN A 186 9.10 -11.51 17.87
N LEU A 187 9.70 -11.70 16.70
CA LEU A 187 9.96 -13.04 16.16
C LEU A 187 11.12 -13.75 16.87
N SER A 188 11.02 -15.06 17.02
CA SER A 188 12.15 -15.92 17.40
C SER A 188 13.05 -16.32 16.23
N SER A 189 12.64 -16.01 14.99
CA SER A 189 13.32 -16.35 13.73
C SER A 189 13.24 -15.18 12.73
N ASP A 190 13.86 -15.36 11.57
CA ASP A 190 13.83 -14.46 10.40
C ASP A 190 12.55 -14.63 9.54
N LYS A 191 11.53 -15.31 10.08
CA LYS A 191 10.31 -15.70 9.36
C LYS A 191 9.10 -15.39 10.24
N CYS A 192 8.08 -14.75 9.67
CA CYS A 192 6.82 -14.45 10.32
C CYS A 192 5.75 -15.47 9.93
N ASP A 193 4.89 -15.86 10.87
CA ASP A 193 3.77 -16.76 10.58
C ASP A 193 2.88 -16.18 9.48
N TYR A 194 2.59 -16.99 8.47
CA TYR A 194 1.79 -16.58 7.32
C TYR A 194 0.42 -16.01 7.73
N ASN A 195 -0.20 -16.56 8.77
CA ASN A 195 -1.52 -16.13 9.23
C ASN A 195 -1.50 -14.72 9.84
N ILE A 196 -0.37 -14.28 10.41
CA ILE A 196 -0.20 -12.91 10.89
C ILE A 196 -0.24 -11.95 9.68
N VAL A 197 0.56 -12.25 8.66
CA VAL A 197 0.62 -11.44 7.44
C VAL A 197 -0.72 -11.45 6.70
N LEU A 198 -1.38 -12.61 6.58
CA LEU A 198 -2.70 -12.73 5.97
C LEU A 198 -3.77 -11.93 6.70
N LYS A 199 -3.75 -11.94 8.05
CA LYS A 199 -4.68 -11.13 8.84
C LYS A 199 -4.51 -9.64 8.55
N THR A 200 -3.26 -9.16 8.49
CA THR A 200 -2.95 -7.77 8.13
C THR A 200 -3.38 -7.47 6.69
N ALA A 201 -3.06 -8.34 5.73
CA ALA A 201 -3.41 -8.14 4.32
C ALA A 201 -4.93 -8.03 4.10
N LYS A 202 -5.75 -8.74 4.88
CA LYS A 202 -7.22 -8.66 4.81
C LYS A 202 -7.78 -7.27 5.13
N ILE A 203 -7.09 -6.48 5.96
CA ILE A 203 -7.49 -5.09 6.26
C ILE A 203 -7.42 -4.22 5.00
N PHE A 204 -6.40 -4.48 4.17
CA PHE A 204 -6.10 -3.71 2.97
C PHE A 204 -6.63 -4.38 1.69
N TYR A 205 -7.60 -5.31 1.79
CA TYR A 205 -8.19 -5.92 0.61
C TYR A 205 -9.09 -4.92 -0.11
N PRO A 206 -8.78 -4.53 -1.37
CA PRO A 206 -9.60 -3.55 -2.08
C PRO A 206 -10.90 -4.13 -2.67
N GLY A 207 -11.15 -5.43 -2.51
CA GLY A 207 -12.28 -6.12 -3.17
C GLY A 207 -11.95 -6.58 -4.59
N LYS A 208 -12.92 -7.26 -5.25
CA LYS A 208 -12.77 -7.74 -6.64
C LYS A 208 -13.07 -6.68 -7.68
N ASP A 209 -13.99 -5.78 -7.36
CA ASP A 209 -14.41 -4.67 -8.20
C ASP A 209 -13.89 -3.35 -7.62
N GLN A 210 -12.56 -3.30 -7.38
CA GLN A 210 -11.88 -2.19 -6.70
C GLN A 210 -12.28 -0.82 -7.24
N GLU A 211 -12.32 -0.67 -8.55
CA GLU A 211 -12.63 0.59 -9.23
C GLU A 211 -14.09 1.03 -9.01
N ASN A 212 -15.04 0.08 -9.05
CA ASN A 212 -16.46 0.41 -8.91
C ASN A 212 -16.89 0.55 -7.45
N VAL A 213 -16.27 -0.19 -6.54
CA VAL A 213 -16.68 -0.22 -5.13
C VAL A 213 -15.98 0.87 -4.33
N LEU A 214 -14.66 1.01 -4.44
CA LEU A 214 -13.93 1.99 -3.62
C LEU A 214 -14.20 3.43 -4.06
N CYS A 215 -14.31 3.68 -5.37
CA CYS A 215 -14.61 5.03 -5.87
C CYS A 215 -16.06 5.48 -5.59
N GLN A 216 -16.96 4.53 -5.27
CA GLN A 216 -18.33 4.82 -4.86
C GLN A 216 -18.50 4.83 -3.33
N ASP A 217 -17.48 4.42 -2.56
CA ASP A 217 -17.49 4.38 -1.11
C ASP A 217 -17.23 5.77 -0.51
N THR A 218 -18.19 6.66 -0.71
CA THR A 218 -18.15 8.03 -0.18
C THR A 218 -18.74 8.04 1.23
N THR A 219 -18.04 7.43 2.19
CA THR A 219 -18.46 7.44 3.61
C THR A 219 -18.44 8.84 4.24
N SER A 220 -17.63 9.75 3.70
CA SER A 220 -17.61 11.14 4.13
C SER A 220 -18.74 11.95 3.48
N PRO A 221 -19.58 12.68 4.24
CA PRO A 221 -20.49 13.67 3.68
C PRO A 221 -19.74 14.89 3.10
N ASN A 222 -18.44 15.03 3.40
CA ASN A 222 -17.58 16.10 2.96
C ASN A 222 -16.58 15.56 1.92
N THR A 223 -16.78 15.89 0.66
CA THR A 223 -15.82 15.58 -0.42
C THR A 223 -14.81 16.71 -0.63
N ASP A 224 -15.00 17.86 0.02
CA ASP A 224 -14.06 19.00 0.02
C ASP A 224 -13.45 19.17 1.42
N MET A 225 -12.19 18.74 1.53
CA MET A 225 -11.42 18.84 2.76
C MET A 225 -10.74 20.20 2.94
N TRP A 226 -10.70 21.05 1.90
CA TRP A 226 -10.07 22.38 1.97
C TRP A 226 -10.93 23.37 2.75
N THR A 227 -12.25 23.19 2.72
CA THR A 227 -13.21 24.01 3.49
C THR A 227 -13.77 23.28 4.72
N TYR A 228 -13.21 22.12 5.08
CA TYR A 228 -13.73 21.31 6.18
C TYR A 228 -13.74 22.13 7.48
N THR A 229 -14.93 22.29 8.05
CA THR A 229 -15.13 22.78 9.40
C THR A 229 -15.72 21.63 10.21
N LYS A 230 -15.00 21.19 11.24
CA LYS A 230 -15.47 20.12 12.13
C LYS A 230 -16.82 20.52 12.70
N ALA A 231 -17.90 19.83 12.31
CA ALA A 231 -19.21 20.07 12.86
C ALA A 231 -19.15 19.88 14.39
N SER A 232 -19.65 20.86 15.16
CA SER A 232 -19.67 20.73 16.61
C SER A 232 -20.51 19.51 16.97
N SER A 233 -19.91 18.54 17.66
CA SER A 233 -20.65 17.42 18.22
C SER A 233 -21.69 17.98 19.18
N ALA A 234 -22.96 18.06 18.75
CA ALA A 234 -24.06 18.28 19.66
C ALA A 234 -24.04 17.13 20.68
N SER A 235 -23.83 17.44 21.95
CA SER A 235 -23.97 16.46 23.02
C SER A 235 -25.33 15.77 22.91
N PRO A 236 -25.43 14.46 23.11
CA PRO A 236 -26.72 13.81 23.14
C PRO A 236 -27.49 14.36 24.35
N ALA A 237 -28.53 15.14 24.07
CA ALA A 237 -29.50 15.52 25.06
C ALA A 237 -30.14 14.23 25.62
N SER A 238 -29.98 14.05 26.93
CA SER A 238 -30.65 13.01 27.69
C SER A 238 -32.17 13.19 27.61
N SER A 239 -32.89 12.20 27.07
CA SER A 239 -34.31 12.04 27.35
C SER A 239 -34.70 10.57 27.46
N ALA A 240 -34.94 10.21 28.72
CA ALA A 240 -35.72 9.14 29.32
C ALA A 240 -36.38 8.05 28.46
N SER A 241 -36.26 6.85 29.04
CA SER A 241 -36.98 5.60 28.86
C SER A 241 -38.47 5.66 28.51
N SER A 242 -38.89 4.75 27.63
CA SER A 242 -40.06 3.89 27.88
C SER A 242 -39.87 2.54 27.18
N ALA A 243 -40.31 1.46 27.83
CA ALA A 243 -39.98 0.08 27.52
C ALA A 243 -41.10 -0.67 26.77
N SER A 244 -40.69 -1.46 25.75
CA SER A 244 -41.15 -2.81 25.35
C SER A 244 -42.61 -3.02 24.84
N PRO A 245 -42.95 -4.14 24.12
CA PRO A 245 -42.21 -5.41 23.98
C PRO A 245 -42.09 -6.02 22.56
N ALA A 246 -41.47 -7.20 22.54
CA ALA A 246 -40.91 -8.00 21.45
C ALA A 246 -41.89 -8.61 20.42
N SER A 247 -41.34 -8.97 19.26
CA SER A 247 -41.74 -10.17 18.50
C SER A 247 -40.57 -10.75 17.69
N SER A 248 -40.66 -12.05 17.45
CA SER A 248 -39.61 -13.06 17.29
C SER A 248 -39.36 -13.57 15.86
N ALA A 249 -38.21 -14.25 15.70
CA ALA A 249 -37.84 -15.27 14.69
C ALA A 249 -37.52 -14.73 13.26
N SER A 250 -36.63 -15.31 12.45
CA SER A 250 -36.09 -16.69 12.39
C SER A 250 -34.76 -16.74 11.63
N LEU A 251 -33.94 -17.76 11.93
CA LEU A 251 -32.82 -18.22 11.12
C LEU A 251 -33.29 -18.69 9.73
N ALA A 252 -32.48 -18.44 8.70
CA ALA A 252 -32.41 -19.29 7.52
C ALA A 252 -30.97 -19.41 7.04
N SER A 253 -30.50 -20.65 7.02
CA SER A 253 -29.26 -21.13 6.45
C SER A 253 -29.38 -21.31 4.93
N SER A 254 -28.21 -21.26 4.27
CA SER A 254 -27.71 -22.25 3.31
C SER A 254 -27.45 -21.79 1.86
N ALA A 255 -26.50 -22.55 1.31
CA ALA A 255 -26.19 -22.81 -0.09
C ALA A 255 -25.07 -21.97 -0.70
N GLY A 256 -23.96 -22.67 -0.97
CA GLY A 256 -22.78 -22.12 -1.59
C GLY A 256 -22.94 -21.87 -3.08
N SER A 257 -22.03 -21.06 -3.59
CA SER A 257 -21.87 -20.83 -5.01
C SER A 257 -20.40 -20.97 -5.37
N THR A 258 -20.16 -21.95 -6.24
CA THR A 258 -18.93 -22.30 -6.92
C THR A 258 -18.29 -21.11 -7.63
N PHE A 259 -16.97 -20.97 -7.48
CA PHE A 259 -16.16 -19.94 -8.13
C PHE A 259 -15.69 -20.41 -9.51
N SER A 260 -16.05 -19.67 -10.56
CA SER A 260 -15.39 -19.71 -11.88
C SER A 260 -14.77 -18.34 -12.12
N VAL A 261 -13.44 -18.29 -12.31
CA VAL A 261 -12.71 -17.07 -12.66
C VAL A 261 -12.55 -17.05 -14.17
N ASN A 262 -13.19 -16.09 -14.83
CA ASN A 262 -12.93 -15.80 -16.24
C ASN A 262 -11.70 -14.87 -16.31
N ALA A 263 -10.60 -15.41 -16.83
CA ALA A 263 -9.38 -14.67 -17.09
C ALA A 263 -9.53 -13.88 -18.39
N SER A 264 -9.91 -12.61 -18.29
CA SER A 264 -9.69 -11.61 -19.33
C SER A 264 -9.89 -10.26 -18.68
N LEU A 265 -8.79 -9.56 -18.39
CA LEU A 265 -8.67 -8.11 -18.28
C LEU A 265 -7.25 -7.74 -17.81
N LEU A 266 -6.22 -8.19 -18.54
CA LEU A 266 -4.87 -7.61 -18.48
C LEU A 266 -4.19 -7.84 -19.83
N SER A 267 -4.63 -7.10 -20.85
CA SER A 267 -3.91 -6.98 -22.12
C SER A 267 -3.84 -5.50 -22.51
N GLY A 268 -3.08 -4.74 -21.73
CA GLY A 268 -2.61 -3.41 -22.12
C GLY A 268 -1.11 -3.50 -22.38
N SER A 269 -0.72 -3.79 -23.62
CA SER A 269 0.66 -3.80 -24.06
C SER A 269 1.18 -2.37 -24.18
N PHE A 270 2.16 -1.98 -23.36
CA PHE A 270 2.99 -0.79 -23.63
C PHE A 270 4.34 -1.26 -24.22
N PRO A 271 4.79 -0.68 -25.34
CA PRO A 271 6.01 -1.09 -26.00
C PRO A 271 7.23 -0.60 -25.20
N ILE A 272 8.10 -1.54 -24.85
CA ILE A 272 9.46 -1.28 -24.35
C ILE A 272 10.33 -0.96 -25.57
N LEU A 273 10.85 0.27 -25.62
CA LEU A 273 11.97 0.63 -26.51
C LEU A 273 13.27 0.47 -25.71
N TRP A 274 14.19 -0.30 -26.30
CA TRP A 274 15.52 -0.64 -25.78
C TRP A 274 16.42 0.58 -25.62
#